data_AF-A0A1L3JMU0-F1
#
_entry.id   AF-A0A1L3JMU0-F1
#
_cell.length_a   1.000
_cell.length_b   1.000
_cell.length_c   1.000
_cell.angle_alpha   90.00
_cell.angle_beta   90.00
_cell.angle_gamma   90.00
#
_symmetry.space_group_name_H-M   'P 1'
#
loop_
_entity.id
_entity.type
_entity.pdbx_description
1 polymer ?
#
loop_
_entity_poly.entity_id
_entity_poly.type
_entity_poly.pdbx_seq_one_letter_code
_entity_poly.pdbx_strand_id
1 'polypeptide(L)'
;MHEKDFSNQENELKFKNLEQLIIGKWEYIKTVDKESNSIQHTIRKYPNGEEMKIIASGPDITINKDGTYEKKFTENNTDYGNWKFISEKEIEYEMFIARDSRQGKLIVQTQKLLPNKKWRQDENGNFLDASSDKIIGITENEMKVEYEKDYVLIYKKKSE
;
A
#
# COMPACT_ATOMS: atom_id res chain seq x y z
N MET A 1 -36.99 11.66 -10.62
CA MET A 1 -35.62 12.19 -10.49
C MET A 1 -35.25 12.07 -9.02
N HIS A 2 -34.92 10.87 -8.53
CA HIS A 2 -34.61 10.65 -7.10
C HIS A 2 -33.69 9.45 -6.81
N GLU A 3 -33.45 8.50 -7.72
CA GLU A 3 -32.61 7.33 -7.41
C GLU A 3 -31.10 7.60 -7.38
N LYS A 4 -30.59 8.62 -8.11
CA LYS A 4 -29.14 8.92 -8.16
C LYS A 4 -28.59 9.56 -6.89
N ASP A 5 -29.44 10.23 -6.10
CA ASP A 5 -28.99 10.98 -4.92
C ASP A 5 -28.86 10.08 -3.68
N PHE A 6 -29.72 9.07 -3.53
CA PHE A 6 -29.63 8.08 -2.45
C PHE A 6 -28.42 7.14 -2.61
N SER A 7 -28.14 6.70 -3.85
CA SER A 7 -26.97 5.82 -4.11
C SER A 7 -25.64 6.49 -3.83
N ASN A 8 -25.54 7.81 -4.04
CA ASN A 8 -24.32 8.56 -3.75
C ASN A 8 -24.10 8.73 -2.23
N GLN A 9 -25.17 8.99 -1.48
CA GLN A 9 -25.09 9.13 -0.02
C GLN A 9 -24.74 7.82 0.68
N GLU A 10 -25.29 6.69 0.23
CA GLU A 10 -24.95 5.36 0.77
C GLU A 10 -23.48 5.00 0.52
N ASN A 11 -22.98 5.28 -0.69
CA ASN A 11 -21.58 5.05 -1.03
C ASN A 11 -20.64 5.94 -0.20
N GLU A 12 -20.95 7.22 -0.03
CA GLU A 12 -20.16 8.14 0.82
C GLU A 12 -20.12 7.67 2.28
N LEU A 13 -21.25 7.23 2.83
CA LEU A 13 -21.31 6.71 4.20
C LEU A 13 -20.47 5.44 4.35
N LYS A 14 -20.50 4.56 3.34
CA LYS A 14 -19.72 3.33 3.31
C LYS A 14 -18.21 3.61 3.27
N PHE A 15 -17.76 4.54 2.43
CA PHE A 15 -16.36 4.95 2.40
C PHE A 15 -15.92 5.57 3.73
N LYS A 16 -16.73 6.46 4.32
CA LYS A 16 -16.43 7.03 5.65
C LYS A 16 -16.27 5.96 6.73
N ASN A 17 -17.11 4.92 6.72
CA ASN A 17 -16.98 3.82 7.67
C ASN A 17 -15.69 3.01 7.44
N LEU A 18 -15.32 2.75 6.18
CA LEU A 18 -14.06 2.07 5.84
C LEU A 18 -12.84 2.91 6.23
N GLU A 19 -12.88 4.22 5.98
CA GLU A 19 -11.84 5.17 6.41
C GLU A 19 -11.65 5.14 7.92
N GLN A 20 -12.73 5.16 8.70
CA GLN A 20 -12.67 5.06 10.16
C GLN A 20 -12.06 3.74 10.63
N LEU A 21 -12.40 2.63 10.00
CA LEU A 21 -11.86 1.32 10.34
C LEU A 21 -10.35 1.26 10.09
N ILE A 22 -9.89 1.84 8.98
CA ILE A 22 -8.50 1.68 8.55
C ILE A 22 -7.52 2.66 9.21
N ILE A 23 -7.98 3.84 9.63
CA ILE A 23 -7.15 4.79 10.37
C ILE A 23 -6.62 4.13 11.65
N GLY A 24 -5.30 4.20 11.86
CA GLY A 24 -4.63 3.64 13.03
C GLY A 24 -3.28 3.00 12.69
N LYS A 25 -2.71 2.32 13.69
CA LYS A 25 -1.45 1.58 13.58
C LYS A 25 -1.73 0.10 13.40
N TRP A 26 -1.16 -0.49 12.37
CA TRP A 26 -1.31 -1.89 11.99
C TRP A 26 0.05 -2.58 12.06
N GLU A 27 0.16 -3.52 12.98
CA GLU A 27 1.36 -4.35 13.16
C GLU A 27 1.25 -5.59 12.28
N TYR A 28 2.29 -5.86 11.50
CA TYR A 28 2.38 -7.09 10.73
C TYR A 28 2.54 -8.30 11.67
N ILE A 29 1.70 -9.32 11.49
CA ILE A 29 1.75 -10.54 12.33
C ILE A 29 2.38 -11.70 11.58
N LYS A 30 1.85 -12.03 10.40
CA LYS A 30 2.28 -13.17 9.60
C LYS A 30 1.74 -13.09 8.18
N THR A 31 2.32 -13.92 7.32
CA THR A 31 1.83 -14.18 5.97
C THR A 31 1.25 -15.58 5.93
N VAL A 32 0.08 -15.75 5.30
CA VAL A 32 -0.58 -17.05 5.17
C VAL A 32 -0.86 -17.42 3.72
N ASP A 33 -0.89 -18.71 3.41
CA ASP A 33 -1.36 -19.23 2.13
C ASP A 33 -2.89 -19.38 2.05
N LYS A 34 -3.40 -19.91 0.93
CA LYS A 34 -4.83 -20.15 0.69
C LYS A 34 -5.48 -21.11 1.70
N GLU A 35 -4.69 -21.98 2.31
CA GLU A 35 -5.13 -22.93 3.33
C GLU A 35 -5.00 -22.36 4.75
N SER A 36 -4.61 -21.08 4.87
CA SER A 36 -4.34 -20.37 6.13
C SER A 36 -3.10 -20.87 6.89
N ASN A 37 -2.20 -21.61 6.24
CA ASN A 37 -0.92 -22.00 6.83
C ASN A 37 0.03 -20.80 6.84
N SER A 38 0.73 -20.60 7.96
CA SER A 38 1.74 -19.54 8.05
C SER A 38 2.95 -19.89 7.20
N ILE A 39 3.39 -18.95 6.38
CA ILE A 39 4.60 -19.08 5.56
C ILE A 39 5.64 -18.04 5.98
N GLN A 40 6.91 -18.38 5.83
CA GLN A 40 8.02 -17.45 6.10
C GLN A 40 8.65 -16.92 4.81
N HIS A 41 8.43 -17.60 3.68
CA HIS A 41 9.06 -17.26 2.42
C HIS A 41 8.13 -17.54 1.25
N THR A 42 8.23 -16.70 0.21
CA THR A 42 7.62 -16.91 -1.11
C THR A 42 8.72 -17.18 -2.15
N ILE A 43 8.32 -17.70 -3.31
CA ILE A 43 9.22 -17.89 -4.46
C ILE A 43 8.82 -16.90 -5.54
N ARG A 44 9.77 -16.05 -5.94
CA ARG A 44 9.62 -15.16 -7.09
C ARG A 44 10.39 -15.72 -8.28
N LYS A 45 9.72 -15.80 -9.44
CA LYS A 45 10.33 -16.22 -10.71
C LYS A 45 10.72 -15.00 -11.51
N TYR A 46 11.99 -14.91 -11.87
CA TYR A 46 12.50 -13.90 -12.79
C TYR A 46 12.18 -14.27 -14.25
N PRO A 47 12.18 -13.29 -15.18
CA PRO A 47 11.92 -13.57 -16.60
C PRO A 47 12.90 -14.58 -17.24
N ASN A 48 14.10 -14.74 -16.68
CA ASN A 48 15.10 -15.72 -17.11
C ASN A 48 14.82 -17.15 -16.56
N GLY A 49 13.76 -17.35 -15.79
CA GLY A 49 13.40 -18.62 -15.17
C GLY A 49 14.05 -18.89 -13.81
N GLU A 50 14.95 -18.04 -13.33
CA GLU A 50 15.55 -18.19 -12.02
C GLU A 50 14.53 -17.95 -10.91
N GLU A 51 14.61 -18.78 -9.86
CA GLU A 51 13.78 -18.68 -8.68
C GLU A 51 14.58 -18.02 -7.54
N MET A 52 13.95 -17.04 -6.89
CA MET A 52 14.50 -16.41 -5.70
C MET A 52 13.53 -16.58 -4.53
N LYS A 53 14.09 -17.06 -3.43
CA LYS A 53 13.39 -17.12 -2.14
C LYS A 53 13.37 -15.74 -1.52
N ILE A 54 12.17 -15.23 -1.24
CA ILE A 54 11.95 -13.90 -0.64
C ILE A 54 11.30 -14.10 0.72
N ILE A 55 11.69 -13.31 1.71
CA ILE A 55 11.02 -13.30 3.02
C ILE A 55 9.59 -12.80 2.82
N ALA A 56 8.62 -13.60 3.27
CA ALA A 56 7.22 -13.29 3.15
C ALA A 56 6.80 -12.40 4.32
N SER A 57 7.11 -11.10 4.27
CA SER A 57 6.81 -10.14 5.33
C SER A 57 6.22 -8.85 4.77
N GLY A 58 5.28 -8.25 5.51
CA GLY A 58 4.75 -6.91 5.26
C GLY A 58 5.40 -5.85 6.16
N PRO A 59 5.32 -4.56 5.80
CA PRO A 59 5.70 -3.47 6.69
C PRO A 59 4.68 -3.29 7.80
N ASP A 60 5.09 -2.74 8.95
CA ASP A 60 4.13 -2.11 9.86
C ASP A 60 3.56 -0.84 9.19
N ILE A 61 2.25 -0.61 9.33
CA ILE A 61 1.54 0.46 8.62
C ILE A 61 0.90 1.41 9.61
N THR A 62 1.15 2.71 9.47
CA THR A 62 0.38 3.75 10.14
C THR A 62 -0.41 4.53 9.10
N ILE A 63 -1.72 4.63 9.30
CA ILE A 63 -2.65 5.35 8.42
C ILE A 63 -3.29 6.47 9.23
N ASN A 64 -2.98 7.71 8.89
CA ASN A 64 -3.39 8.88 9.65
C ASN A 64 -4.67 9.50 9.08
N LYS A 65 -5.44 10.13 9.97
CA LYS A 65 -6.69 10.83 9.62
C LYS A 65 -6.49 12.05 8.71
N ASP A 66 -5.28 12.62 8.70
CA ASP A 66 -4.93 13.75 7.84
C ASP A 66 -4.60 13.35 6.38
N GLY A 67 -4.74 12.05 6.05
CA GLY A 67 -4.48 11.52 4.71
C GLY A 67 -3.03 11.08 4.49
N THR A 68 -2.16 11.17 5.49
CA THR A 68 -0.78 10.69 5.42
C THR A 68 -0.65 9.23 5.87
N TYR A 69 0.40 8.55 5.41
CA TYR A 69 0.75 7.20 5.87
C TYR A 69 2.24 7.04 6.14
N GLU A 70 2.56 6.01 6.92
CA GLU A 70 3.90 5.46 7.10
C GLU A 70 3.88 3.94 6.85
N LYS A 71 4.78 3.42 6.02
CA LYS A 71 5.03 1.96 5.89
C LYS A 71 6.46 1.66 6.32
N LYS A 72 6.62 1.06 7.49
CA LYS A 72 7.91 0.72 8.07
C LYS A 72 8.29 -0.73 7.77
N PHE A 73 9.21 -0.91 6.83
CA PHE A 73 9.72 -2.23 6.43
C PHE A 73 10.84 -2.72 7.36
N THR A 74 11.72 -1.79 7.77
CA THR A 74 12.79 -2.03 8.74
C THR A 74 13.01 -0.77 9.57
N GLU A 75 13.93 -0.80 10.55
CA GLU A 75 14.29 0.39 11.34
C GLU A 75 14.78 1.57 10.49
N ASN A 76 15.42 1.28 9.35
CA ASN A 76 16.04 2.30 8.49
C ASN A 76 15.36 2.43 7.12
N ASN A 77 14.27 1.69 6.88
CA ASN A 77 13.54 1.72 5.62
C ASN A 77 12.06 1.95 5.87
N THR A 78 11.61 3.16 5.59
CA THR A 78 10.26 3.61 5.86
C THR A 78 9.79 4.52 4.73
N ASP A 79 8.64 4.16 4.15
CA ASP A 79 8.00 4.96 3.13
C ASP A 79 7.00 5.90 3.79
N TYR A 80 6.91 7.11 3.25
CA TYR A 80 5.96 8.14 3.65
C TYR A 80 5.24 8.67 2.43
N GLY A 81 3.97 9.00 2.61
CA GLY A 81 3.17 9.49 1.51
C GLY A 81 1.74 9.82 1.90
N ASN A 82 0.90 9.96 0.89
CA ASN A 82 -0.54 10.10 1.05
C ASN A 82 -1.25 8.80 0.71
N TRP A 83 -2.41 8.58 1.32
CA TRP A 83 -3.25 7.43 1.02
C TRP A 83 -4.67 7.87 0.65
N LYS A 84 -5.36 7.04 -0.15
CA LYS A 84 -6.79 7.18 -0.41
C LYS A 84 -7.39 5.85 -0.83
N PHE A 85 -8.68 5.65 -0.59
CA PHE A 85 -9.41 4.57 -1.26
C PHE A 85 -9.60 4.90 -2.74
N ILE A 86 -9.24 3.94 -3.60
CA ILE A 86 -9.57 3.97 -5.04
C ILE A 86 -10.70 3.01 -5.40
N SER A 87 -11.00 2.06 -4.51
CA SER A 87 -12.24 1.30 -4.48
C SER A 87 -12.54 0.85 -3.04
N GLU A 88 -13.70 0.22 -2.80
CA GLU A 88 -14.06 -0.32 -1.47
C GLU A 88 -13.07 -1.37 -0.93
N LYS A 89 -12.25 -1.95 -1.82
CA LYS A 89 -11.29 -3.02 -1.49
C LYS A 89 -9.87 -2.64 -1.83
N GLU A 90 -9.61 -1.40 -2.21
CA GLU A 90 -8.29 -1.02 -2.73
C GLU A 90 -7.89 0.37 -2.28
N ILE A 91 -6.69 0.47 -1.71
CA ILE A 91 -6.08 1.70 -1.22
C ILE A 91 -4.88 1.99 -2.09
N GLU A 92 -4.82 3.20 -2.62
CA GLU A 92 -3.64 3.73 -3.26
C GLU A 92 -2.79 4.44 -2.20
N TYR A 93 -1.50 4.13 -2.20
CA TYR A 93 -0.45 4.80 -1.45
C TYR A 93 0.43 5.53 -2.47
N GLU A 94 0.45 6.86 -2.39
CA GLU A 94 1.28 7.71 -3.22
C GLU A 94 2.47 8.20 -2.39
N MET A 95 3.64 7.61 -2.64
CA MET A 95 4.89 7.95 -1.98
C MET A 95 5.49 9.22 -2.59
N PHE A 96 6.01 10.09 -1.71
CA PHE A 96 6.78 11.25 -2.10
C PHE A 96 8.27 10.93 -2.20
N ILE A 97 8.86 11.12 -3.36
CA ILE A 97 10.30 10.95 -3.59
C ILE A 97 10.92 12.31 -3.87
N ALA A 98 11.61 12.86 -2.87
CA ALA A 98 12.33 14.12 -3.02
C ALA A 98 13.33 14.04 -4.18
N ARG A 99 13.32 15.07 -5.04
CA ARG A 99 14.09 15.06 -6.30
C ARG A 99 15.60 14.95 -6.09
N ASP A 100 16.10 15.51 -4.99
CA ASP A 100 17.50 15.55 -4.60
C ASP A 100 17.96 14.32 -3.78
N SER A 101 17.01 13.47 -3.36
CA SER A 101 17.30 12.19 -2.70
C SER A 101 18.08 11.24 -3.61
N ARG A 102 18.67 10.19 -3.02
CA ARG A 102 19.34 9.13 -3.79
C ARG A 102 18.40 8.52 -4.83
N GLN A 103 17.15 8.24 -4.45
CA GLN A 103 16.14 7.68 -5.35
C GLN A 103 15.74 8.70 -6.43
N GLY A 104 15.49 9.95 -6.06
CA GLY A 104 15.16 11.03 -7.00
C GLY A 104 16.25 11.26 -8.06
N LYS A 105 17.52 11.23 -7.66
CA LYS A 105 18.68 11.31 -8.57
C LYS A 105 18.72 10.14 -9.56
N LEU A 106 18.40 8.92 -9.11
CA LEU A 106 18.31 7.76 -10.00
C LEU A 106 17.16 7.92 -11.01
N ILE A 107 15.99 8.37 -10.57
CA ILE A 107 14.86 8.65 -11.47
C ILE A 107 15.28 9.66 -12.55
N VAL A 108 15.93 10.77 -12.17
CA VAL A 108 16.45 11.75 -13.13
C VAL A 108 17.39 11.12 -14.15
N GLN A 109 18.31 10.24 -13.73
CA GLN A 109 19.21 9.54 -14.65
C GLN A 109 18.46 8.56 -15.55
N THR A 110 17.50 7.80 -15.02
CA THR A 110 16.68 6.88 -15.82
C THR A 110 15.89 7.62 -16.89
N GLN A 111 15.28 8.76 -16.58
CA GLN A 111 14.56 9.55 -17.58
C GLN A 111 15.47 10.12 -18.68
N LYS A 112 16.76 10.34 -18.41
CA LYS A 112 17.73 10.72 -19.45
C LYS A 112 18.04 9.55 -20.40
N LEU A 113 18.12 8.33 -19.88
CA LEU A 113 18.37 7.12 -20.66
C LEU A 113 17.12 6.64 -21.41
N LEU A 114 15.93 6.85 -20.82
CA LEU A 114 14.64 6.45 -21.33
C LEU A 114 13.72 7.68 -21.45
N PRO A 115 13.89 8.52 -22.48
CA PRO A 115 13.19 9.82 -22.59
C PRO A 115 11.67 9.70 -22.69
N ASN A 116 11.16 8.53 -23.07
CA ASN A 116 9.73 8.23 -23.14
C ASN A 116 9.13 7.86 -21.77
N LYS A 117 9.97 7.59 -20.76
CA LYS A 117 9.50 7.28 -19.41
C LYS A 117 9.49 8.57 -18.59
N LYS A 118 8.29 9.03 -18.22
CA LYS A 118 8.10 10.19 -17.36
C LYS A 118 7.42 9.78 -16.06
N TRP A 119 8.02 10.15 -14.93
CA TRP A 119 7.39 10.02 -13.63
C TRP A 119 6.45 11.19 -13.39
N ARG A 120 5.37 10.91 -12.66
CA ARG A 120 4.50 11.95 -12.13
C ARG A 120 5.27 12.80 -11.12
N GLN A 121 4.92 14.08 -11.05
CA GLN A 121 5.52 15.02 -10.10
C GLN A 121 4.44 15.81 -9.38
N ASP A 122 4.74 16.24 -8.16
CA ASP A 122 3.95 17.25 -7.45
C ASP A 122 4.31 18.67 -7.91
N GLU A 123 3.63 19.67 -7.33
CA GLU A 123 3.87 21.10 -7.62
C GLU A 123 5.29 21.56 -7.26
N ASN A 124 5.95 20.87 -6.33
CA ASN A 124 7.31 21.14 -5.88
C ASN A 124 8.38 20.42 -6.73
N GLY A 125 7.96 19.62 -7.72
CA GLY A 125 8.84 18.85 -8.59
C GLY A 125 9.43 17.59 -7.95
N ASN A 126 8.90 17.14 -6.82
CA ASN A 126 9.18 15.80 -6.27
C ASN A 126 8.52 14.74 -7.13
N PHE A 127 9.09 13.54 -7.17
CA PHE A 127 8.48 12.44 -7.90
C PHE A 127 7.41 11.76 -7.05
N LEU A 128 6.36 11.32 -7.72
CA LEU A 128 5.26 10.56 -7.12
C LEU A 128 5.36 9.11 -7.60
N ASP A 129 5.31 8.17 -6.66
CA ASP A 129 5.25 6.74 -6.93
C ASP A 129 4.01 6.14 -6.27
N ALA A 130 3.10 5.63 -7.08
CA ALA A 130 1.82 5.10 -6.62
C ALA A 130 1.88 3.57 -6.59
N SER A 131 1.48 3.00 -5.47
CA SER A 131 1.27 1.56 -5.29
C SER A 131 -0.13 1.35 -4.72
N SER A 132 -0.74 0.20 -4.98
CA SER A 132 -2.04 -0.14 -4.39
C SER A 132 -2.00 -1.46 -3.64
N ASP A 133 -2.71 -1.48 -2.51
CA ASP A 133 -2.94 -2.69 -1.72
C ASP A 133 -4.42 -3.06 -1.79
N LYS A 134 -4.68 -4.35 -1.95
CA LYS A 134 -6.04 -4.88 -1.98
C LYS A 134 -6.44 -5.44 -0.61
N ILE A 135 -7.39 -4.79 0.03
CA ILE A 135 -7.97 -5.21 1.30
C ILE A 135 -9.02 -6.29 1.03
N ILE A 136 -8.72 -7.52 1.47
CA ILE A 136 -9.63 -8.65 1.33
C ILE A 136 -10.51 -8.84 2.57
N GLY A 137 -10.15 -8.21 3.69
CA GLY A 137 -10.97 -8.16 4.90
C GLY A 137 -10.44 -7.15 5.90
N ILE A 138 -11.34 -6.42 6.57
CA ILE A 138 -10.99 -5.47 7.64
C ILE A 138 -12.07 -5.51 8.72
N THR A 139 -11.61 -5.47 9.97
CA THR A 139 -12.43 -5.33 11.19
C THR A 139 -11.77 -4.28 12.08
N GLU A 140 -12.33 -4.03 13.27
CA GLU A 140 -11.72 -3.10 14.23
C GLU A 140 -10.30 -3.51 14.67
N ASN A 141 -9.98 -4.80 14.64
CA ASN A 141 -8.73 -5.32 15.22
C ASN A 141 -7.84 -6.07 14.22
N GLU A 142 -8.36 -6.45 13.06
CA GLU A 142 -7.64 -7.25 12.06
C GLU A 142 -7.83 -6.69 10.66
N MET A 143 -6.73 -6.63 9.89
CA MET A 143 -6.73 -6.29 8.47
C MET A 143 -6.01 -7.39 7.68
N LYS A 144 -6.59 -7.76 6.53
CA LYS A 144 -6.07 -8.76 5.59
C LYS A 144 -5.82 -8.11 4.25
N VAL A 145 -4.59 -8.23 3.77
CA VAL A 145 -4.14 -7.64 2.51
C VAL A 145 -3.66 -8.74 1.58
N GLU A 146 -4.10 -8.71 0.32
CA GLU A 146 -3.59 -9.60 -0.73
C GLU A 146 -2.07 -9.38 -0.90
N TYR A 147 -1.29 -10.47 -0.96
CA TYR A 147 0.16 -10.38 -1.07
C TYR A 147 0.73 -11.47 -1.95
N GLU A 148 1.26 -11.07 -3.10
CA GLU A 148 1.46 -11.97 -4.24
C GLU A 148 0.15 -12.71 -4.57
N LYS A 149 0.03 -13.33 -5.74
CA LYS A 149 -1.27 -13.85 -6.22
C LYS A 149 -1.94 -14.89 -5.30
N ASP A 150 -1.18 -15.48 -4.36
CA ASP A 150 -1.58 -16.67 -3.62
C ASP A 150 -1.45 -16.54 -2.10
N TYR A 151 -1.04 -15.39 -1.55
CA TYR A 151 -0.85 -15.21 -0.11
C TYR A 151 -1.59 -13.97 0.43
N VAL A 152 -1.65 -13.91 1.75
CA VAL A 152 -2.33 -12.86 2.50
C VAL A 152 -1.45 -12.39 3.64
N LEU A 153 -1.27 -11.09 3.77
CA LEU A 153 -0.67 -10.47 4.94
C LEU A 153 -1.75 -10.25 6.00
N ILE A 154 -1.45 -10.70 7.22
CA ILE A 154 -2.34 -10.55 8.38
C ILE A 154 -1.75 -9.47 9.30
N TYR A 155 -2.59 -8.48 9.59
CA TYR A 155 -2.28 -7.34 10.43
C TYR A 155 -3.16 -7.30 11.66
N LYS A 156 -2.61 -6.80 12.77
CA LYS A 156 -3.36 -6.49 13.97
C LYS A 156 -3.32 -4.99 14.24
N LYS A 157 -4.46 -4.42 14.62
CA LYS A 157 -4.50 -3.02 15.05
C LYS A 157 -3.83 -2.90 16.43
N LYS A 158 -2.84 -2.00 16.55
CA LYS A 158 -2.24 -1.66 17.84
C LYS A 158 -3.24 -0.83 18.64
N SER A 159 -3.52 -1.29 19.86
CA SER A 159 -4.23 -0.48 20.85
C SER A 159 -3.37 0.73 21.21
N GLU A 160 -3.97 1.92 21.22
CA GLU A 160 -3.33 3.14 21.71
C GLU A 160 -3.12 3.11 23.22
#